data_AF-A0A815MSE3-F1
#
_entry.id   AF-A0A815MSE3-F1
#
_cell.length_a   1.000
_cell.length_b   1.000
_cell.length_c   1.000
_cell.angle_alpha   90.00
_cell.angle_beta   90.00
_cell.angle_gamma   90.00
#
_symmetry.space_group_name_H-M   'P 1'
#
loop_
_entity.id
_entity.type
_entity.pdbx_description
1 polymer ?
#
loop_
_entity_poly.entity_id
_entity_poly.type
_entity_poly.pdbx_seq_one_letter_code
_entity_poly.pdbx_strand_id
1 'polypeptide(L)'
;MMEIMQFIITSLPSLSQGYEESTQDSKAANLKLQLLLLKTVQKVAATYQTVHRRETSTQTTFPHQLFDPLLKMMSAPEPEIRLIVLEILQSLVDRRQYAEKLRKIKLPKDISQLELPTETKPNRLFDIAFMKKFGRQFLSQLYQSILMDNNTKDIFHAIYCLMNLVTLEAGDKDVLVDVIHFCFEIQSTLTKMSDSNSNIQQIPQRKLSRINHHSIHALIAAYFNLMSKLNGITTFSHHVDEVRNKYIK
;
A
#
# COMPACT_ATOMS: atom_id res chain seq x y z
N MET A 1 -24.90 2.12 4.84
CA MET A 1 -23.71 1.58 4.13
C MET A 1 -22.53 1.32 5.06
N MET A 2 -22.16 2.24 5.97
CA MET A 2 -21.09 2.01 6.95
C MET A 2 -21.36 0.82 7.87
N GLU A 3 -22.61 0.65 8.34
CA GLU A 3 -23.04 -0.49 9.18
C GLU A 3 -22.94 -1.83 8.44
N ILE A 4 -23.18 -1.87 7.13
CA ILE A 4 -23.05 -3.07 6.30
C ILE A 4 -21.57 -3.47 6.19
N MET A 5 -20.67 -2.51 5.96
CA MET A 5 -19.22 -2.77 5.93
C MET A 5 -18.69 -3.20 7.31
N GLN A 6 -19.19 -2.57 8.38
CA GLN A 6 -18.88 -2.96 9.75
C GLN A 6 -19.33 -4.39 10.04
N PHE A 7 -20.58 -4.73 9.74
CA PHE A 7 -21.12 -6.08 9.90
C PHE A 7 -20.29 -7.12 9.14
N ILE A 8 -19.90 -6.84 7.89
CA ILE A 8 -19.10 -7.75 7.07
C ILE A 8 -17.71 -7.98 7.67
N ILE A 9 -17.05 -6.92 8.16
CA ILE A 9 -15.71 -7.02 8.74
C ILE A 9 -15.74 -7.66 10.14
N THR A 10 -16.76 -7.40 10.95
CA THR A 10 -16.95 -8.10 12.23
C THR A 10 -17.38 -9.56 12.05
N SER A 11 -17.97 -9.90 10.90
CA SER A 11 -18.35 -11.26 10.53
C SER A 11 -17.24 -12.02 9.80
N LEU A 12 -16.08 -11.39 9.57
CA LEU A 12 -14.91 -12.13 9.07
C LEU A 12 -14.58 -13.21 10.10
N PRO A 13 -14.52 -14.50 9.69
CA PRO A 13 -14.11 -15.59 10.56
C PRO A 13 -12.73 -15.27 11.13
N SER A 14 -12.80 -14.76 12.36
CA SER A 14 -11.76 -14.56 13.35
C SER A 14 -10.39 -14.07 12.86
N LEU A 15 -10.16 -12.77 13.02
CA LEU A 15 -8.86 -12.20 13.42
C LEU A 15 -8.45 -12.61 14.85
N SER A 16 -9.21 -13.50 15.51
CA SER A 16 -9.20 -13.76 16.95
C SER A 16 -9.26 -15.23 17.38
N GLN A 17 -9.34 -16.21 16.47
CA GLN A 17 -9.23 -17.62 16.83
C GLN A 17 -7.80 -18.01 16.54
N GLY A 18 -7.11 -18.37 17.61
CA GLY A 18 -5.81 -19.02 17.53
C GLY A 18 -5.87 -20.18 16.54
N TYR A 19 -4.71 -20.54 16.05
CA TYR A 19 -4.45 -21.70 15.19
C TYR A 19 -4.82 -23.02 15.91
N GLU A 20 -6.07 -23.20 16.29
CA GLU A 20 -6.58 -24.47 16.80
C GLU A 20 -7.04 -25.30 15.61
N GLU A 21 -6.40 -26.47 15.51
CA GLU A 21 -6.62 -27.65 14.66
C GLU A 21 -7.88 -27.64 13.79
N SER A 22 -7.88 -26.83 12.73
CA SER A 22 -8.87 -26.91 11.65
C SER A 22 -8.37 -27.84 10.55
N THR A 23 -9.23 -28.77 10.12
CA THR A 23 -9.01 -29.62 8.93
C THR A 23 -8.68 -28.75 7.70
N GLN A 24 -7.91 -29.27 6.75
CA GLN A 24 -7.54 -28.52 5.53
C GLN A 24 -8.79 -27.97 4.79
N ASP A 25 -9.87 -28.74 4.78
CA ASP A 25 -11.15 -28.33 4.19
C ASP A 25 -11.80 -27.15 4.94
N SER A 26 -11.70 -27.11 6.28
CA SER A 26 -12.20 -25.99 7.10
C SER A 26 -11.40 -24.71 6.86
N LYS A 27 -10.07 -24.82 6.74
CA LYS A 27 -9.20 -23.67 6.37
C LYS A 27 -9.53 -23.11 4.99
N ALA A 28 -9.72 -23.99 4.00
CA ALA A 28 -10.09 -23.59 2.64
C ALA A 28 -11.48 -22.94 2.58
N ALA A 29 -12.45 -23.45 3.36
CA ALA A 29 -13.78 -22.86 3.47
C ALA A 29 -13.73 -21.47 4.14
N ASN A 30 -12.95 -21.32 5.22
CA ASN A 30 -12.74 -20.03 5.90
C ASN A 30 -12.07 -19.01 4.98
N LEU A 31 -11.05 -19.40 4.21
CA LEU A 31 -10.41 -18.54 3.22
C LEU A 31 -11.41 -18.07 2.16
N LYS A 32 -12.22 -18.98 1.60
CA LYS A 32 -13.26 -18.62 0.63
C LYS A 32 -14.26 -17.62 1.19
N LEU A 33 -14.69 -17.80 2.45
CA LEU A 33 -15.59 -16.87 3.12
C LEU A 33 -14.94 -15.50 3.33
N GLN A 34 -13.69 -15.45 3.80
CA GLN A 34 -12.95 -14.20 3.94
C GLN A 34 -12.82 -13.46 2.60
N LEU A 35 -12.49 -14.17 1.52
CA LEU A 35 -12.40 -13.59 0.18
C LEU A 35 -13.76 -13.05 -0.30
N LEU A 36 -14.85 -13.77 -0.06
CA LEU A 36 -16.20 -13.33 -0.41
C LEU A 36 -16.58 -12.04 0.34
N LEU A 37 -16.34 -12.01 1.65
CA LEU A 37 -16.62 -10.86 2.49
C LEU A 37 -15.77 -9.65 2.06
N LEU A 38 -14.46 -9.83 1.82
CA LEU A 38 -13.58 -8.78 1.33
C LEU A 38 -14.01 -8.23 -0.03
N LYS A 39 -14.38 -9.10 -0.99
CA LYS A 39 -14.93 -8.66 -2.29
C LYS A 39 -16.23 -7.87 -2.13
N THR A 40 -17.04 -8.25 -1.14
CA THR A 40 -18.25 -7.49 -0.80
C THR A 40 -17.89 -6.11 -0.23
N VAL A 41 -16.92 -6.03 0.70
CA VAL A 41 -16.41 -4.74 1.21
C VAL A 41 -15.85 -3.89 0.07
N GLN A 42 -15.07 -4.46 -0.84
CA GLN A 42 -14.51 -3.77 -2.00
C GLN A 42 -15.62 -3.14 -2.86
N LYS A 43 -16.67 -3.91 -3.15
CA LYS A 43 -17.82 -3.41 -3.93
C LYS A 43 -18.59 -2.32 -3.19
N VAL A 44 -18.78 -2.46 -1.89
CA VAL A 44 -19.45 -1.44 -1.08
C VAL A 44 -18.60 -0.18 -0.96
N ALA A 45 -17.27 -0.29 -0.81
CA ALA A 45 -16.34 0.85 -0.76
C ALA A 45 -16.34 1.64 -2.09
N ALA A 46 -16.30 0.94 -3.23
CA ALA A 46 -16.40 1.57 -4.55
C ALA A 46 -17.75 2.28 -4.77
N THR A 47 -18.84 1.67 -4.30
CA THR A 47 -20.19 2.27 -4.37
C THR A 47 -20.30 3.49 -3.45
N TYR A 48 -19.76 3.39 -2.23
CA TYR A 48 -19.73 4.48 -1.25
C TYR A 48 -19.01 5.70 -1.80
N GLN A 49 -17.83 5.51 -2.41
CA GLN A 49 -17.08 6.58 -3.05
C GLN A 49 -17.89 7.21 -4.18
N THR A 50 -18.51 6.41 -5.04
CA THR A 50 -19.27 6.95 -6.18
C THR A 50 -20.42 7.86 -5.72
N VAL A 51 -21.06 7.55 -4.59
CA VAL A 51 -22.13 8.36 -4.00
C VAL A 51 -21.59 9.62 -3.31
N HIS A 52 -20.54 9.50 -2.50
CA HIS A 52 -20.03 10.61 -1.67
C HIS A 52 -18.96 11.46 -2.38
N ARG A 53 -18.56 11.13 -3.62
CA ARG A 53 -17.60 11.88 -4.45
C ARG A 53 -18.11 13.28 -4.84
N ARG A 54 -19.43 13.54 -4.78
CA ARG A 54 -20.04 14.82 -5.16
C ARG A 54 -20.33 15.78 -4.01
N GLU A 55 -20.20 15.34 -2.77
CA GLU A 55 -20.50 16.22 -1.62
C GLU A 55 -19.20 16.89 -1.14
N THR A 56 -19.10 18.19 -1.38
CA THR A 56 -18.06 19.10 -0.86
C THR A 56 -18.12 19.30 0.67
N SER A 57 -18.94 18.53 1.37
CA SER A 57 -19.19 18.68 2.80
C SER A 57 -18.59 17.51 3.59
N THR A 58 -17.50 17.81 4.29
CA THR A 58 -17.29 17.51 5.71
C THR A 58 -17.79 16.15 6.26
N GLN A 59 -16.86 15.35 6.77
CA GLN A 59 -17.09 14.42 7.89
C GLN A 59 -17.86 13.11 7.65
N THR A 60 -17.55 12.37 6.59
CA THR A 60 -17.81 10.92 6.62
C THR A 60 -16.52 10.15 6.42
N THR A 61 -15.60 10.35 7.38
CA THR A 61 -14.41 9.50 7.54
C THR A 61 -14.88 8.05 7.58
N PHE A 62 -14.35 7.22 6.68
CA PHE A 62 -14.58 5.78 6.69
C PHE A 62 -14.41 5.25 8.12
N PRO A 63 -15.29 4.38 8.64
CA PRO A 63 -15.30 4.06 10.06
C PRO A 63 -13.91 3.59 10.47
N HIS A 64 -13.26 4.33 11.35
CA HIS A 64 -11.92 4.00 11.84
C HIS A 64 -11.83 2.55 12.33
N GLN A 65 -12.96 2.00 12.79
CA GLN A 65 -13.15 0.62 13.23
C GLN A 65 -12.86 -0.42 12.13
N LEU A 66 -12.94 -0.06 10.86
CA LEU A 66 -12.64 -0.94 9.72
C LEU A 66 -11.17 -0.88 9.31
N PHE A 67 -10.46 0.18 9.67
CA PHE A 67 -9.08 0.36 9.25
C PHE A 67 -8.14 -0.61 9.94
N ASP A 68 -8.29 -0.79 11.26
CA ASP A 68 -7.46 -1.71 12.03
C ASP A 68 -7.53 -3.17 11.54
N PRO A 69 -8.71 -3.76 11.28
CA PRO A 69 -8.83 -5.06 10.63
C PRO A 69 -8.17 -5.13 9.26
N LEU A 70 -8.41 -4.14 8.39
CA LEU A 70 -7.82 -4.11 7.05
C LEU A 70 -6.29 -4.01 7.11
N LEU A 71 -5.74 -3.18 8.00
CA LEU A 71 -4.31 -3.07 8.20
C LEU A 71 -3.69 -4.40 8.64
N LYS A 72 -4.34 -5.14 9.54
CA LYS A 72 -3.89 -6.48 9.94
C LYS A 72 -3.93 -7.48 8.78
N MET A 73 -4.98 -7.44 7.96
CA MET A 73 -5.12 -8.33 6.80
C MET A 73 -4.17 -7.95 5.64
N MET A 74 -3.60 -6.74 5.62
CA MET A 74 -2.60 -6.34 4.64
C MET A 74 -1.31 -7.16 4.75
N SER A 75 -1.05 -7.78 5.91
CA SER A 75 0.04 -8.72 6.14
C SER A 75 -0.44 -10.18 6.29
N ALA A 76 -1.62 -10.51 5.78
CA ALA A 76 -2.12 -11.89 5.77
C ALA A 76 -1.18 -12.83 4.99
N PRO A 77 -1.08 -14.12 5.37
CA PRO A 77 -0.22 -15.08 4.68
C PRO A 77 -0.68 -15.32 3.23
N GLU A 78 -1.97 -15.23 2.94
CA GLU A 78 -2.52 -15.45 1.60
C GLU A 78 -2.36 -14.21 0.69
N PRO A 79 -1.69 -14.35 -0.47
CA PRO A 79 -1.44 -13.22 -1.37
C PRO A 79 -2.74 -12.62 -1.95
N GLU A 80 -3.77 -13.44 -2.15
CA GLU A 80 -5.07 -12.99 -2.64
C GLU A 80 -5.77 -12.06 -1.65
N ILE A 81 -5.72 -12.38 -0.35
CA ILE A 81 -6.25 -11.51 0.70
C ILE A 81 -5.50 -10.18 0.70
N ARG A 82 -4.16 -10.22 0.70
CA ARG A 82 -3.34 -9.00 0.70
C ARG A 82 -3.66 -8.11 -0.49
N LEU A 83 -3.79 -8.69 -1.69
CA LEU A 83 -4.11 -7.94 -2.89
C LEU A 83 -5.47 -7.23 -2.77
N ILE A 84 -6.53 -7.94 -2.37
CA ILE A 84 -7.86 -7.34 -2.22
C ILE A 84 -7.84 -6.24 -1.15
N VAL A 85 -7.15 -6.46 -0.04
CA VAL A 85 -7.02 -5.46 1.03
C VAL A 85 -6.28 -4.22 0.53
N LEU A 86 -5.17 -4.38 -0.20
CA LEU A 86 -4.45 -3.26 -0.80
C LEU A 86 -5.34 -2.48 -1.78
N GLU A 87 -6.14 -3.16 -2.60
CA GLU A 87 -7.09 -2.51 -3.53
C GLU A 87 -8.24 -1.80 -2.79
N ILE A 88 -8.74 -2.36 -1.69
CA ILE A 88 -9.70 -1.69 -0.81
C ILE A 88 -9.06 -0.41 -0.26
N LEU A 89 -7.86 -0.50 0.33
CA LEU A 89 -7.14 0.64 0.90
C LEU A 89 -6.86 1.71 -0.16
N GLN A 90 -6.44 1.33 -1.37
CA GLN A 90 -6.26 2.25 -2.49
C GLN A 90 -7.55 2.97 -2.81
N SER A 91 -8.66 2.24 -2.95
CA SER A 91 -9.95 2.85 -3.23
C SER A 91 -10.28 3.86 -2.14
N LEU A 92 -10.09 3.51 -0.85
CA LEU A 92 -10.40 4.40 0.27
C LEU A 92 -9.56 5.68 0.30
N VAL A 93 -8.30 5.60 -0.15
CA VAL A 93 -7.38 6.74 -0.21
C VAL A 93 -7.60 7.57 -1.48
N ASP A 94 -7.88 6.93 -2.61
CA ASP A 94 -7.95 7.55 -3.93
C ASP A 94 -9.24 8.36 -4.13
N ARG A 95 -9.15 9.68 -3.89
CA ARG A 95 -10.29 10.59 -4.04
C ARG A 95 -10.30 11.26 -5.41
N ARG A 96 -9.13 11.40 -6.04
CA ARG A 96 -8.94 12.07 -7.34
C ARG A 96 -8.81 11.13 -8.53
N GLN A 97 -8.97 9.81 -8.34
CA GLN A 97 -8.86 8.80 -9.39
C GLN A 97 -7.42 8.66 -9.93
N TYR A 98 -6.42 8.84 -9.08
CA TYR A 98 -5.02 8.60 -9.43
C TYR A 98 -4.70 7.11 -9.58
N ALA A 99 -5.45 6.22 -8.93
CA ALA A 99 -5.13 4.80 -8.92
C ALA A 99 -5.12 4.21 -10.34
N GLU A 100 -6.00 4.66 -11.23
CA GLU A 100 -6.02 4.18 -12.62
C GLU A 100 -4.72 4.48 -13.36
N LYS A 101 -4.15 5.67 -13.14
CA LYS A 101 -2.88 6.10 -13.76
C LYS A 101 -1.66 5.46 -13.08
N LEU A 102 -1.76 5.13 -11.79
CA LEU A 102 -0.68 4.58 -10.95
C LEU A 102 -0.71 3.06 -10.75
N ARG A 103 -1.68 2.36 -11.36
CA ARG A 103 -1.90 0.92 -11.19
C ARG A 103 -0.72 0.04 -11.57
N LYS A 104 0.21 0.54 -12.39
CA LYS A 104 1.41 -0.19 -12.81
C LYS A 104 2.65 0.62 -12.46
N ILE A 105 3.65 -0.08 -11.93
CA ILE A 105 4.99 0.46 -11.73
C ILE A 105 5.52 0.90 -13.09
N LYS A 106 5.78 2.20 -13.22
CA LYS A 106 6.35 2.83 -14.42
C LYS A 106 7.43 3.81 -13.99
N LEU A 107 8.39 4.04 -14.87
CA LEU A 107 9.43 5.05 -14.75
C LEU A 107 9.19 6.14 -15.82
N PRO A 108 8.12 6.94 -15.69
CA PRO A 108 7.83 7.99 -16.66
C PRO A 108 9.03 8.94 -16.75
N LYS A 109 9.35 9.44 -17.95
CA LYS A 109 10.42 10.44 -18.16
C LYS A 109 9.95 11.85 -17.84
N ASP A 110 8.66 12.11 -18.01
CA ASP A 110 7.99 13.37 -17.70
C ASP A 110 6.66 13.08 -17.00
N ILE A 111 6.25 13.95 -16.06
CA ILE A 111 4.96 13.91 -15.38
C ILE A 111 3.82 13.96 -16.39
N SER A 112 4.01 14.70 -17.49
CA SER A 112 3.04 14.84 -18.57
C SER A 112 2.57 13.48 -19.10
N GLN A 113 3.41 12.43 -19.02
CA GLN A 113 3.09 11.06 -19.46
C GLN A 113 2.09 10.32 -18.54
N LEU A 114 1.89 10.80 -17.31
CA LEU A 114 0.97 10.18 -16.35
C LEU A 114 -0.46 10.72 -16.49
N GLU A 115 -0.65 11.83 -17.21
CA GLU A 115 -1.95 12.48 -17.40
C GLU A 115 -2.73 12.60 -16.07
N LEU A 116 -2.04 13.02 -15.01
CA LEU A 116 -2.66 13.13 -13.70
C LEU A 116 -3.73 14.23 -13.72
N PRO A 117 -4.89 14.02 -13.06
CA PRO A 117 -5.91 15.04 -12.88
C PRO A 117 -5.31 16.38 -12.45
N THR A 118 -5.63 17.44 -13.21
CA THR A 118 -5.00 18.77 -13.13
C THR A 118 -5.44 19.59 -11.91
N GLU A 119 -6.18 19.00 -10.96
CA GLU A 119 -6.57 19.70 -9.74
C GLU A 119 -5.33 20.02 -8.89
N THR A 120 -4.93 21.29 -8.96
CA THR A 120 -3.65 21.86 -8.52
C THR A 120 -3.51 22.02 -7.02
N LYS A 121 -4.55 21.69 -6.24
CA LYS A 121 -4.45 21.72 -4.79
C LYS A 121 -4.70 20.32 -4.25
N PRO A 122 -3.77 19.73 -3.46
CA PRO A 122 -4.14 18.59 -2.65
C PRO A 122 -5.35 19.02 -1.83
N ASN A 123 -6.47 18.35 -2.04
CA ASN A 123 -7.55 18.47 -1.08
C ASN A 123 -6.93 17.89 0.20
N ARG A 124 -6.65 18.74 1.19
CA ARG A 124 -6.05 18.40 2.50
C ARG A 124 -7.01 17.56 3.36
N LEU A 125 -7.71 16.66 2.70
CA LEU A 125 -8.96 16.03 3.07
C LEU A 125 -8.81 14.50 3.16
N PHE A 126 -7.66 13.95 2.73
CA PHE A 126 -7.14 12.79 3.46
C PHE A 126 -6.72 13.31 4.82
N ASP A 127 -7.53 12.99 5.83
CA ASP A 127 -7.42 13.57 7.15
C ASP A 127 -5.96 13.46 7.63
N ILE A 128 -5.25 14.58 7.76
CA ILE A 128 -3.92 14.59 8.39
C ILE A 128 -4.00 13.88 9.76
N ALA A 129 -5.15 14.00 10.44
CA ALA A 129 -5.48 13.26 11.65
C ALA A 129 -5.43 11.73 11.47
N PHE A 130 -5.82 11.21 10.31
CA PHE A 130 -5.71 9.79 9.98
C PHE A 130 -4.26 9.34 9.85
N MET A 131 -3.42 10.06 9.10
CA MET A 131 -1.99 9.70 9.02
C MET A 131 -1.31 9.83 10.38
N LYS A 132 -1.67 10.83 11.18
CA LYS A 132 -1.18 10.96 12.56
C LYS A 132 -1.62 9.81 13.46
N LYS A 133 -2.85 9.31 13.30
CA LYS A 133 -3.41 8.24 14.13
C LYS A 133 -2.95 6.85 13.70
N PHE A 134 -2.99 6.56 12.41
CA PHE A 134 -2.77 5.22 11.86
C PHE A 134 -1.51 5.09 11.00
N GLY A 135 -0.81 6.18 10.68
CA GLY A 135 0.34 6.16 9.76
C GLY A 135 1.46 5.21 10.17
N ARG A 136 1.79 5.17 11.47
CA ARG A 136 2.79 4.23 12.00
C ARG A 136 2.39 2.77 11.81
N GLN A 137 1.15 2.42 12.15
CA GLN A 137 0.63 1.06 11.98
C GLN A 137 0.51 0.71 10.49
N PHE A 138 0.08 1.67 9.67
CA PHE A 138 0.00 1.52 8.22
C PHE A 138 1.36 1.17 7.61
N LEU A 139 2.40 1.99 7.87
CA LEU A 139 3.75 1.73 7.36
C LEU A 139 4.34 0.43 7.93
N SER A 140 4.07 0.12 9.20
CA SER A 140 4.50 -1.14 9.82
C SER A 140 3.87 -2.37 9.14
N GLN A 141 2.57 -2.34 8.86
CA GLN A 141 1.89 -3.44 8.18
C GLN A 141 2.31 -3.53 6.70
N LEU A 142 2.55 -2.39 6.05
CA LEU A 142 3.03 -2.34 4.67
C LEU A 142 4.45 -2.93 4.58
N TYR A 143 5.30 -2.66 5.58
CA TYR A 143 6.62 -3.26 5.72
C TYR A 143 6.56 -4.78 5.84
N GLN A 144 5.63 -5.30 6.65
CA GLN A 144 5.43 -6.75 6.75
C GLN A 144 4.93 -7.34 5.42
N SER A 145 4.01 -6.64 4.74
CA SER A 145 3.44 -7.07 3.47
C SER A 145 4.49 -7.15 2.35
N ILE A 146 5.35 -6.12 2.22
CA ILE A 146 6.35 -6.06 1.15
C ILE A 146 7.43 -7.14 1.27
N LEU A 147 7.75 -7.56 2.51
CA LEU A 147 8.73 -8.59 2.81
C LEU A 147 8.16 -10.02 2.82
N MET A 148 6.93 -10.23 2.35
CA MET A 148 6.40 -11.58 2.12
C MET A 148 7.09 -12.24 0.92
N ASP A 149 7.38 -13.53 1.05
CA ASP A 149 8.07 -14.35 0.05
C ASP A 149 7.15 -14.77 -1.10
N ASN A 150 5.87 -14.94 -0.85
CA ASN A 150 4.84 -15.30 -1.84
C ASN A 150 4.19 -14.08 -2.51
N ASN A 151 4.87 -12.92 -2.52
CA ASN A 151 4.38 -11.73 -3.22
C ASN A 151 4.37 -11.92 -4.74
N THR A 152 3.22 -11.61 -5.35
CA THR A 152 3.07 -11.57 -6.80
C THR A 152 3.40 -10.18 -7.34
N LYS A 153 3.56 -10.08 -8.66
CA LYS A 153 3.75 -8.79 -9.36
C LYS A 153 2.61 -7.81 -9.07
N ASP A 154 1.37 -8.30 -9.00
CA ASP A 154 0.20 -7.46 -8.74
C ASP A 154 0.21 -6.85 -7.34
N ILE A 155 0.73 -7.59 -6.35
CA ILE A 155 0.92 -7.05 -5.00
C ILE A 155 1.95 -5.91 -5.01
N PHE A 156 3.07 -6.06 -5.71
CA PHE A 156 4.04 -4.95 -5.83
C PHE A 156 3.45 -3.73 -6.52
N HIS A 157 2.67 -3.93 -7.59
CA HIS A 157 1.93 -2.85 -8.24
C HIS A 157 0.92 -2.18 -7.30
N ALA A 158 0.23 -2.97 -6.49
CA ALA A 158 -0.75 -2.46 -5.53
C ALA A 158 -0.08 -1.67 -4.39
N ILE A 159 1.04 -2.15 -3.85
CA ILE A 159 1.85 -1.42 -2.85
C ILE A 159 2.37 -0.10 -3.44
N TYR A 160 2.92 -0.15 -4.66
CA TYR A 160 3.37 1.05 -5.37
C TYR A 160 2.24 2.08 -5.50
N CYS A 161 1.07 1.67 -6.00
CA CYS A 161 -0.08 2.56 -6.15
C CYS A 161 -0.47 3.18 -4.81
N LEU A 162 -0.58 2.37 -3.76
CA LEU A 162 -0.99 2.82 -2.43
C LEU A 162 0.01 3.81 -1.81
N MET A 163 1.31 3.58 -1.93
CA MET A 163 2.35 4.52 -1.46
C MET A 163 2.22 5.89 -2.14
N ASN A 164 2.06 5.91 -3.47
CA ASN A 164 1.92 7.16 -4.21
C ASN A 164 0.61 7.87 -3.87
N LEU A 165 -0.50 7.14 -3.72
CA LEU A 165 -1.78 7.69 -3.30
C LEU A 165 -1.69 8.35 -1.93
N VAL A 166 -1.09 7.70 -0.94
CA VAL A 166 -0.92 8.27 0.40
C VAL A 166 -0.12 9.55 0.35
N THR A 167 0.98 9.60 -0.40
CA THR A 167 1.79 10.82 -0.52
C THR A 167 1.05 11.94 -1.28
N LEU A 168 0.35 11.62 -2.36
CA LEU A 168 -0.38 12.58 -3.19
C LEU A 168 -1.62 13.15 -2.51
N GLU A 169 -2.40 12.30 -1.84
CA GLU A 169 -3.68 12.65 -1.22
C GLU A 169 -3.53 13.24 0.18
N ALA A 170 -2.50 12.85 0.95
CA ALA A 170 -2.20 13.53 2.21
C ALA A 170 -1.72 14.96 1.97
N GLY A 171 -0.92 15.20 0.91
CA GLY A 171 -0.40 16.53 0.57
C GLY A 171 0.45 17.18 1.67
N ASP A 172 0.92 16.38 2.64
CA ASP A 172 1.72 16.80 3.78
C ASP A 172 3.18 16.36 3.57
N LYS A 173 4.12 17.30 3.81
CA LYS A 173 5.56 17.04 3.65
C LYS A 173 6.05 16.01 4.67
N ASP A 174 5.45 15.97 5.86
CA ASP A 174 5.83 15.00 6.89
C ASP A 174 5.50 13.58 6.42
N VAL A 175 4.35 13.40 5.77
CA VAL A 175 3.96 12.11 5.17
C VAL A 175 4.90 11.69 4.05
N LEU A 176 5.35 12.63 3.20
CA LEU A 176 6.37 12.34 2.19
C LEU A 176 7.68 11.85 2.84
N VAL A 177 8.15 12.56 3.88
CA VAL A 177 9.38 12.20 4.60
C VAL A 177 9.26 10.81 5.24
N ASP A 178 8.12 10.50 5.87
CA ASP A 178 7.86 9.19 6.47
C ASP A 178 7.91 8.05 5.44
N VAL A 179 7.31 8.26 4.24
CA VAL A 179 7.34 7.25 3.17
C VAL A 179 8.74 7.12 2.56
N ILE A 180 9.52 8.20 2.47
CA ILE A 180 10.93 8.14 2.05
C ILE A 180 11.77 7.35 3.06
N HIS A 181 11.63 7.63 4.36
CA HIS A 181 12.31 6.86 5.41
C HIS A 181 11.92 5.38 5.36
N PHE A 182 10.64 5.07 5.15
CA PHE A 182 10.17 3.71 4.94
C PHE A 182 10.87 3.02 3.75
N CYS A 183 11.05 3.72 2.62
CA CYS A 183 11.80 3.19 1.48
C CYS A 183 13.26 2.86 1.83
N PHE A 184 13.94 3.75 2.56
CA PHE A 184 15.32 3.52 2.99
C PHE A 184 15.43 2.34 3.97
N GLU A 185 14.48 2.20 4.89
CA GLU A 185 14.47 1.08 5.84
C GLU A 185 14.36 -0.27 5.13
N ILE A 186 13.51 -0.35 4.11
CA ILE A 186 13.38 -1.55 3.27
C ILE A 186 14.68 -1.82 2.51
N GLN A 187 15.26 -0.81 1.85
CA GLN A 187 16.52 -0.97 1.13
C GLN A 187 17.65 -1.44 2.05
N SER A 188 17.78 -0.85 3.24
CA SER A 188 18.76 -1.24 4.27
C SER A 188 18.58 -2.69 4.69
N THR A 189 17.34 -3.12 4.93
CA THR A 189 17.02 -4.51 5.28
C THR A 189 17.36 -5.47 4.14
N LEU A 190 17.02 -5.13 2.90
CA LEU A 190 17.32 -5.97 1.73
C LEU A 190 18.83 -6.12 1.47
N THR A 191 19.62 -5.08 1.72
CA THR A 191 21.09 -5.16 1.66
C THR A 191 21.63 -6.10 2.72
N LYS A 192 21.20 -5.94 3.99
CA LYS A 192 21.60 -6.82 5.11
C LYS A 192 21.23 -8.29 4.85
N MET A 193 20.08 -8.55 4.21
CA MET A 193 19.66 -9.91 3.83
C MET A 193 20.51 -10.50 2.69
N SER A 194 21.08 -9.67 1.83
CA SER A 194 21.89 -10.10 0.69
C SER A 194 23.33 -10.42 1.10
N ASP A 195 23.84 -9.72 2.12
CA ASP A 195 25.17 -9.92 2.70
C ASP A 195 25.22 -11.19 3.56
N SER A 196 25.23 -12.34 2.88
CA SER A 196 25.31 -13.70 3.46
C SER A 196 26.64 -14.00 4.19
N ASN A 197 27.54 -13.02 4.32
CA ASN A 197 28.85 -13.13 4.96
C ASN A 197 28.88 -12.60 6.40
N SER A 198 27.77 -12.12 6.96
CA SER A 198 27.73 -11.67 8.35
C SER A 198 27.25 -12.81 9.26
N ASN A 199 28.13 -13.25 10.17
CA ASN A 199 27.88 -14.22 11.25
C ASN A 199 26.88 -13.67 12.28
N ILE A 200 25.70 -13.21 11.86
CA ILE A 200 24.68 -12.61 12.74
C ILE A 200 23.51 -13.58 12.83
N GLN A 201 23.61 -14.49 13.79
CA GLN A 201 22.65 -15.56 14.12
C GLN A 201 21.34 -15.08 14.80
N GLN A 202 20.84 -13.86 14.57
CA GLN A 202 19.74 -13.34 15.42
C GLN A 202 18.51 -12.78 14.70
N ILE A 203 18.36 -12.94 13.38
CA ILE A 203 17.10 -12.62 12.71
C ILE A 203 16.58 -13.91 12.07
N PRO A 204 15.32 -14.34 12.32
CA PRO A 204 14.71 -15.43 11.57
C PRO A 204 14.76 -15.05 10.08
N GLN A 205 15.73 -15.58 9.34
CA GLN A 205 16.00 -15.16 7.98
C GLN A 205 14.89 -15.72 7.07
N ARG A 206 13.80 -14.96 6.89
CA ARG A 206 12.91 -15.18 5.74
C ARG A 206 13.73 -14.89 4.48
N LYS A 207 14.23 -15.94 3.84
CA LYS A 207 15.02 -15.81 2.62
C LYS A 207 14.08 -15.40 1.49
N LEU A 208 14.03 -14.10 1.20
CA LEU A 208 13.24 -13.57 0.11
C LEU A 208 13.79 -14.09 -1.24
N SER A 209 12.90 -14.44 -2.17
CA SER A 209 13.33 -14.80 -3.54
C SER A 209 14.07 -13.63 -4.18
N ARG A 210 15.08 -13.94 -5.02
CA ARG A 210 15.76 -12.91 -5.84
C ARG A 210 14.76 -12.09 -6.65
N ILE A 211 13.70 -12.71 -7.16
CA ILE A 211 12.68 -12.00 -7.96
C ILE A 211 11.99 -10.92 -7.11
N ASN A 212 11.63 -11.24 -5.86
CA ASN A 212 11.00 -10.27 -4.96
C ASN A 212 11.98 -9.16 -4.58
N HIS A 213 13.26 -9.50 -4.34
CA HIS A 213 14.30 -8.51 -4.05
C HIS A 213 14.40 -7.46 -5.18
N HIS A 214 14.54 -7.89 -6.43
CA HIS A 214 14.54 -6.98 -7.58
C HIS A 214 13.22 -6.21 -7.73
N SER A 215 12.08 -6.86 -7.49
CA SER A 215 10.76 -6.23 -7.59
C SER A 215 10.58 -5.10 -6.57
N ILE A 216 11.11 -5.26 -5.36
CA ILE A 216 11.08 -4.23 -4.32
C ILE A 216 12.00 -3.05 -4.70
N HIS A 217 13.22 -3.32 -5.16
CA HIS A 217 14.10 -2.24 -5.63
C HIS A 217 13.50 -1.48 -6.82
N ALA A 218 12.87 -2.18 -7.77
CA ALA A 218 12.18 -1.56 -8.89
C ALA A 218 10.98 -0.70 -8.44
N LEU A 219 10.21 -1.17 -7.46
CA LEU A 219 9.13 -0.42 -6.84
C LEU A 219 9.61 0.88 -6.20
N ILE A 220 10.67 0.81 -5.39
CA ILE A 220 11.24 1.97 -4.69
C ILE A 220 11.84 2.97 -5.69
N ALA A 221 12.56 2.49 -6.70
CA ALA A 221 13.10 3.34 -7.76
C ALA A 221 11.99 4.08 -8.52
N ALA A 222 10.89 3.40 -8.84
CA ALA A 222 9.74 4.02 -9.48
C ALA A 222 9.03 5.04 -8.57
N TYR A 223 8.95 4.78 -7.26
CA TYR A 223 8.38 5.72 -6.29
C TYR A 223 9.21 7.01 -6.24
N PHE A 224 10.53 6.91 -6.08
CA PHE A 224 11.43 8.08 -6.10
C PHE A 224 11.39 8.83 -7.43
N ASN A 225 11.34 8.12 -8.57
CA ASN A 225 11.18 8.76 -9.88
C ASN A 225 9.85 9.51 -10.00
N LEU A 226 8.76 9.02 -9.42
CA LEU A 226 7.51 9.77 -9.42
C LEU A 226 7.58 11.00 -8.50
N MET A 227 8.01 10.80 -7.25
CA MET A 227 8.05 11.86 -6.24
C MET A 227 9.00 13.00 -6.59
N SER A 228 10.14 12.68 -7.22
CA SER A 228 11.11 13.71 -7.64
C SER A 228 10.51 14.71 -8.63
N LYS A 229 9.63 14.24 -9.50
CA LYS A 229 8.98 15.07 -10.50
C LYS A 229 7.83 15.87 -9.91
N LEU A 230 7.01 15.24 -9.05
CA LEU A 230 5.84 15.89 -8.47
C LEU A 230 6.17 16.98 -7.44
N ASN A 231 7.26 16.84 -6.69
CA ASN A 231 7.58 17.77 -5.60
C ASN A 231 8.40 18.99 -6.04
N GLY A 232 8.88 19.03 -7.29
CA GLY A 232 9.68 20.16 -7.81
C GLY A 232 11.02 20.38 -7.11
N ILE A 233 11.54 19.38 -6.39
CA ILE A 233 12.84 19.47 -5.70
C ILE A 233 13.94 19.18 -6.71
N THR A 234 14.55 20.23 -7.27
CA THR A 234 15.53 20.15 -8.36
C THR A 234 16.70 19.22 -8.06
N THR A 235 17.28 19.31 -6.86
CA THR A 235 18.42 18.46 -6.44
C THR A 235 18.04 16.99 -6.38
N PHE A 236 16.85 16.67 -5.88
CA PHE A 236 16.35 15.31 -5.82
C PHE A 236 16.03 14.77 -7.22
N SER A 237 15.40 15.56 -8.09
CA SER A 237 15.18 15.19 -9.49
C SER A 237 16.49 14.91 -10.23
N HIS A 238 17.49 15.79 -10.07
CA HIS A 238 18.79 15.59 -10.70
C HIS A 238 19.44 14.27 -10.23
N HIS A 239 19.43 13.99 -8.93
CA HIS A 239 19.97 12.74 -8.41
C HIS A 239 19.24 11.50 -8.96
N VAL A 240 17.91 11.53 -8.99
CA VAL A 240 17.12 10.41 -9.52
C VAL A 240 17.35 10.22 -11.02
N ASP A 241 17.45 11.30 -11.80
CA ASP A 241 17.77 11.24 -13.23
C ASP A 241 19.19 10.70 -13.49
N GLU A 242 20.18 11.09 -12.68
CA GLU A 242 21.55 10.55 -12.74
C GLU A 242 21.57 9.05 -12.51
N VAL A 243 20.93 8.58 -11.41
CA VAL A 243 20.84 7.16 -11.06
C VAL A 243 20.11 6.39 -12.17
N ARG A 244 18.99 6.92 -12.68
CA ARG A 244 18.24 6.31 -13.78
C ARG A 244 19.11 6.17 -15.03
N ASN A 245 19.75 7.25 -15.47
CA ASN A 245 20.57 7.23 -16.69
C ASN A 245 21.78 6.29 -16.58
N LYS A 246 22.31 6.09 -15.36
CA LYS A 246 23.44 5.21 -15.10
C LYS A 246 23.06 3.72 -15.08
N TYR A 247 21.89 3.37 -14.54
CA TYR A 247 21.56 1.97 -14.23
C TYR A 247 20.30 1.43 -14.91
N ILE A 248 19.45 2.29 -15.49
CA ILE A 248 18.16 1.94 -16.09
C ILE A 248 18.18 2.43 -17.54
N LYS A 249 18.55 1.56 -18.47
CA LYS A 249 18.53 1.83 -19.92
C LYS A 249 17.16 1.55 -20.52
#